data_AF-A0A6L4ZN90-F1
#
_entry.id   AF-A0A6L4ZN90-F1
#
_cell.length_a   1.000
_cell.length_b   1.000
_cell.length_c   1.000
_cell.angle_alpha   90.00
_cell.angle_beta   90.00
_cell.angle_gamma   90.00
#
_symmetry.space_group_name_H-M   'P 1'
#
loop_
_entity.id
_entity.type
_entity.pdbx_description
1 polymer ?
#
loop_
_entity_poly.entity_id
_entity_poly.type
_entity_poly.pdbx_seq_one_letter_code
_entity_poly.pdbx_strand_id
1 'polypeptide(L)' 'MAEYPDNLLYTKDHEWVRVDGTLVTIGITYFAQSELGDIVYIELPKVGERLAQNDSFGSVESVKAVS' A
#
# COMPACT_ATOMS: atom_id res chain seq x y z
N MET A 1 -9.22 15.33 -4.94
CA MET A 1 -8.70 14.95 -6.27
C MET A 1 -7.63 13.92 -6.03
N ALA A 2 -7.55 12.85 -6.82
CA ALA A 2 -6.51 11.84 -6.61
C ALA A 2 -5.13 12.47 -6.80
N GLU A 3 -4.24 12.26 -5.82
CA GLU A 3 -2.89 12.81 -5.82
C GLU A 3 -1.88 11.69 -6.10
N TYR A 4 -1.05 11.90 -7.12
CA TYR A 4 0.02 10.99 -7.51
C TYR A 4 1.34 11.78 -7.59
N PRO A 5 2.09 11.87 -6.48
CA PRO A 5 3.37 12.57 -6.45
C PRO A 5 4.41 11.97 -7.42
N ASP A 6 5.09 12.82 -8.18
CA ASP A 6 6.10 12.40 -9.17
C ASP A 6 7.35 11.75 -8.56
N ASN A 7 7.58 11.96 -7.25
CA ASN A 7 8.71 11.38 -6.52
C ASN A 7 8.45 9.95 -6.00
N LEU A 8 7.37 9.31 -6.46
CA LEU A 8 7.00 7.94 -6.13
C LEU A 8 7.06 7.04 -7.36
N LEU A 9 7.41 5.78 -7.14
CA LEU A 9 7.25 4.71 -8.12
C LEU A 9 5.95 3.96 -7.82
N TYR A 10 5.26 3.46 -8.85
CA TYR A 10 3.93 2.88 -8.71
C TYR A 10 3.84 1.47 -9.28
N THR A 11 3.02 0.63 -8.66
CA THR A 11 2.66 -0.70 -9.16
C THR A 11 1.30 -0.67 -9.87
N LYS A 12 1.01 -1.72 -10.65
CA LYS A 12 -0.32 -1.90 -11.26
C LYS A 12 -1.38 -2.24 -10.21
N ASP A 13 -0.95 -2.74 -9.06
CA ASP A 13 -1.79 -3.17 -7.94
C ASP A 13 -2.09 -2.02 -6.96
N HIS A 14 -1.91 -0.77 -7.42
CA HIS A 14 -2.25 0.44 -6.69
C HIS A 14 -1.43 0.69 -5.42
N GLU A 15 -0.17 0.28 -5.44
CA GLU A 15 0.82 0.57 -4.41
C GLU A 15 1.82 1.61 -4.93
N TRP A 16 2.50 2.28 -3.99
CA TRP A 16 3.59 3.17 -4.28
C TRP A 16 4.82 2.86 -3.43
N VAL A 17 5.97 3.28 -3.96
CA VAL A 17 7.27 3.12 -3.35
C VAL A 17 8.00 4.46 -3.37
N ARG A 18 8.46 4.93 -2.20
CA ARG A 18 9.40 6.04 -2.07
C ARG A 18 10.78 5.52 -1.72
N VAL A 19 11.80 5.94 -2.48
CA VAL A 19 13.18 5.51 -2.27
C VAL A 19 13.99 6.64 -1.65
N ASP A 20 14.48 6.41 -0.45
CA ASP A 20 15.30 7.33 0.33
C ASP A 20 16.68 6.66 0.57
N GLY A 21 17.53 6.65 -0.47
CA GLY A 21 18.82 5.95 -0.45
C GLY A 21 18.64 4.43 -0.45
N THR A 22 18.99 3.78 0.67
CA THR A 22 18.79 2.33 0.86
C THR A 22 17.51 2.01 1.64
N LEU A 23 16.82 3.04 2.16
CA LEU A 23 15.54 2.86 2.84
C LEU A 23 14.42 3.04 1.83
N VAL A 24 13.42 2.16 1.90
CA VAL A 24 12.27 2.18 1.02
C VAL A 24 11.01 2.25 1.88
N THR A 25 10.13 3.20 1.56
CA THR A 25 8.79 3.29 2.16
C THR A 25 7.77 2.80 1.13
N ILE A 26 6.87 1.92 1.55
CA ILE A 26 5.80 1.36 0.72
C ILE A 26 4.45 1.79 1.29
N GLY A 27 3.48 2.02 0.43
CA GLY A 27 2.09 2.27 0.84
C GLY A 27 1.10 2.05 -0.32
N ILE A 28 -0.18 2.25 -0.04
CA ILE A 28 -1.24 2.19 -1.06
C ILE A 28 -1.54 3.59 -1.61
N THR A 29 -1.92 3.66 -2.88
CA THR A 29 -2.25 4.92 -3.57
C THR A 29 -3.53 5.55 -3.03
N TYR A 30 -3.74 6.84 -3.35
CA TYR A 30 -4.99 7.51 -3.03
C TYR A 30 -6.21 6.81 -3.65
N PHE A 31 -6.07 6.26 -4.86
CA PHE A 31 -7.14 5.51 -5.50
C PHE A 31 -7.48 4.24 -4.72
N ALA A 32 -6.48 3.45 -4.31
CA ALA A 32 -6.71 2.25 -3.51
C ALA A 32 -7.48 2.54 -2.22
N GLN A 33 -7.07 3.55 -1.44
CA GLN A 33 -7.80 3.89 -0.21
C GLN A 33 -9.21 4.41 -0.49
N SER A 34 -9.43 5.13 -1.60
CA SER A 34 -10.76 5.63 -1.96
C SER A 34 -11.70 4.50 -2.37
N GLU A 35 -11.16 3.47 -3.04
CA GLU A 35 -11.91 2.27 -3.40
C GLU A 35 -12.18 1.38 -2.19
N LEU A 36 -11.27 1.31 -1.21
CA LEU A 36 -11.48 0.58 0.03
C LEU A 36 -12.45 1.30 0.99
N GLY A 37 -12.41 2.63 1.04
CA GLY A 37 -13.17 3.42 2.02
C GLY A 37 -12.54 3.36 3.41
N ASP A 38 -13.36 3.31 4.45
CA ASP A 38 -12.89 3.33 5.84
C ASP A 38 -12.12 2.04 6.18
N ILE A 39 -10.81 2.17 6.37
CA ILE A 39 -9.92 1.08 6.78
C ILE A 39 -10.12 0.79 8.27
N VAL A 40 -10.35 -0.47 8.62
CA VAL A 40 -10.54 -0.91 10.01
C VAL A 40 -9.45 -1.83 10.52
N TYR A 41 -8.72 -2.48 9.62
CA TYR A 41 -7.66 -3.39 10.00
C TYR A 41 -6.53 -3.38 8.97
N ILE A 42 -5.31 -3.48 9.48
CA ILE A 42 -4.10 -3.61 8.67
C ILE A 42 -3.25 -4.70 9.31
N GLU A 43 -2.92 -5.71 8.52
CA GLU A 43 -1.89 -6.70 8.85
C GLU A 43 -0.58 -6.29 8.18
N LEU A 44 0.48 -6.20 8.97
CA LEU A 44 1.82 -5.88 8.51
C LEU A 44 2.77 -7.07 8.73
N PRO A 45 3.82 -7.20 7.92
CA PRO A 45 4.81 -8.26 8.08
C PRO A 45 5.59 -8.05 9.37
N LYS A 46 6.25 -9.10 9.87
CA LYS A 46 7.07 -8.96 11.07
C LYS A 46 8.34 -8.18 10.75
N VAL A 47 8.79 -7.37 11.71
CA VAL A 47 10.08 -6.68 11.59
C VAL A 47 11.20 -7.72 11.42
N GLY A 48 12.01 -7.55 10.37
CA GLY A 48 13.10 -8.46 10.02
C GLY A 48 12.71 -9.58 9.06
N GLU A 49 11.44 -9.67 8.68
CA GLU A 49 10.98 -10.59 7.63
C GLU A 49 11.57 -10.20 6.26
N ARG A 50 11.95 -11.21 5.47
CA ARG A 50 12.48 -11.02 4.12
C ARG A 50 11.36 -11.23 3.12
N LEU A 51 11.14 -10.23 2.27
CA LEU A 51 10.13 -10.24 1.22
C LEU A 51 10.82 -10.33 -0.14
N ALA A 52 10.25 -11.09 -1.08
CA ALA A 52 10.62 -11.03 -2.49
C ALA A 52 9.70 -10.08 -3.26
N GLN A 53 10.10 -9.75 -4.48
CA GLN A 53 9.26 -8.94 -5.37
C GLN A 53 7.95 -9.69 -5.68
N ASN A 54 6.83 -8.98 -5.53
CA ASN A 54 5.47 -9.50 -5.69
C ASN A 54 5.03 -10.51 -4.63
N ASP A 55 5.79 -10.70 -3.54
CA ASP A 55 5.28 -11.44 -2.38
C ASP A 55 4.17 -10.63 -1.71
N SER A 56 3.10 -11.32 -1.32
CA SER A 56 2.12 -10.74 -0.40
C SER A 56 2.75 -10.65 0.98
N PHE A 57 2.75 -9.45 1.57
CA PHE A 57 3.40 -9.16 2.85
C PHE A 57 2.44 -8.61 3.92
N GLY A 58 1.19 -8.37 3.56
CA GLY A 58 0.21 -7.77 4.45
C GLY A 58 -1.18 -7.73 3.83
N SER A 59 -2.15 -7.29 4.62
CA SER A 59 -3.55 -7.17 4.21
C SER A 59 -4.15 -5.87 4.76
N VAL A 60 -5.09 -5.29 4.02
CA VAL A 60 -5.85 -4.10 4.42
C VAL A 60 -7.32 -4.43 4.33
N GLU A 61 -8.05 -4.29 5.44
CA GLU A 61 -9.49 -4.53 5.50
C GLU A 61 -10.25 -3.23 5.75
N SER A 62 -11.41 -3.11 5.12
CA SER A 62 -12.28 -1.93 5.19
C SER A 62 -13.70 -2.31 5.60
N VAL A 63 -14.48 -1.32 6.05
CA VAL A 63 -15.89 -1.49 6.44
C VAL A 63 -16.81 -1.62 5.24
N LYS A 64 -16.30 -1.53 4.00
CA LYS A 64 -17.13 -1.42 2.80
C LYS A 64 -18.12 -2.60 2.72
N ALA A 65 -19.34 -2.36 3.16
CA ALA A 65 -20.40 -3.34 3.15
C ALA A 65 -20.76 -3.59 1.68
N VAL A 66 -20.79 -4.86 1.29
CA VAL A 66 -21.44 -5.27 0.04
C VAL A 66 -22.91 -4.84 0.20
N SER A 67 -23.28 -3.73 -0.44
CA SER A 67 -24.64 -3.19 -0.48
C SER A 67 -25.23 -3.46 -1.85
#